data_AF-A0A418T984-F1
#
_entry.id   AF-A0A418T984-F1
#
_cell.length_a   1.000
_cell.length_b   1.000
_cell.length_c   1.000
_cell.angle_alpha   90.00
_cell.angle_beta   90.00
_cell.angle_gamma   90.00
#
_symmetry.space_group_name_H-M   'P 1'
#
loop_
_entity.id
_entity.type
_entity.pdbx_description
1 polymer ?
#
loop_
_entity_poly.entity_id
_entity_poly.type
_entity_poly.pdbx_seq_one_letter_code
_entity_poly.pdbx_strand_id
1 'polypeptide(L)'
;MDIKTPQLLYHGTTGSTVESFRSKLLQSAYWRPGKDFGEGFYTTISIAQARRWAHKTAKEAWDGGKPCVLVVELSSIPGDIEPLLFLSDSPAWASFVYSHRKQNAKGDDPCAVHPDIIIGPMADNDTGKIVHKGVQLKKDDHWFYDQITRSQKGRKLDALKLGNQVVFGSERWESHLVLLGYYIYTRGRWLYGDAGDESEIKRV
;
A
#
# COMPACT_ATOMS: atom_id res chain seq x y z
N MET A 1 25.86 -2.91 -7.70
CA MET A 1 24.95 -2.06 -8.48
C MET A 1 24.38 -1.07 -7.49
N ASP A 2 24.74 0.22 -7.56
CA ASP A 2 24.24 1.23 -6.61
C ASP A 2 22.81 1.60 -6.99
N ILE A 3 21.84 1.05 -6.26
CA ILE A 3 20.42 1.39 -6.42
C ILE A 3 20.14 2.61 -5.53
N LYS A 4 19.87 3.77 -6.13
CA LYS A 4 19.30 4.91 -5.42
C LYS A 4 17.79 4.70 -5.27
N THR A 5 17.34 4.41 -4.05
CA THR A 5 15.90 4.36 -3.74
C THR A 5 15.36 5.77 -3.52
N PRO A 6 14.09 6.04 -3.86
CA PRO A 6 13.41 7.22 -3.30
C PRO A 6 13.38 7.04 -1.79
N GLN A 7 14.07 7.93 -1.07
CA GLN A 7 14.19 7.87 0.39
C GLN A 7 12.84 8.02 1.09
N LEU A 8 11.85 8.66 0.46
CA LEU A 8 10.56 8.97 1.07
C LEU A 8 9.42 8.11 0.52
N LEU A 9 8.68 7.51 1.44
CA LEU A 9 7.49 6.70 1.26
C LEU A 9 6.33 7.30 2.05
N TYR A 10 5.11 7.11 1.55
CA TYR A 10 3.90 7.65 2.14
C TYR A 10 2.88 6.54 2.42
N HIS A 11 2.26 6.57 3.60
CA HIS A 11 1.21 5.63 3.99
C HIS A 11 -0.07 6.38 4.34
N GLY A 12 -1.20 6.00 3.73
CA GLY A 12 -2.51 6.60 4.01
C GLY A 12 -3.27 5.86 5.11
N THR A 13 -3.53 6.52 6.22
CA THR A 13 -4.20 6.00 7.42
C THR A 13 -5.15 7.05 8.04
N THR A 14 -5.54 6.88 9.30
CA THR A 14 -6.27 7.86 10.11
C THR A 14 -5.38 8.49 11.19
N GLY A 15 -5.72 9.70 11.65
CA GLY A 15 -4.94 10.41 12.66
C GLY A 15 -4.86 9.68 14.01
N SER A 16 -5.84 8.82 14.32
CA SER A 16 -5.87 8.02 15.54
C SER A 16 -4.77 6.96 15.62
N THR A 17 -4.13 6.60 14.50
CA THR A 17 -3.07 5.58 14.48
C THR A 17 -1.66 6.14 14.62
N VAL A 18 -1.49 7.47 14.62
CA VAL A 18 -0.16 8.11 14.61
C VAL A 18 0.69 7.63 15.79
N GLU A 19 0.12 7.57 16.99
CA GLU A 19 0.87 7.14 18.19
C GLU A 19 1.33 5.68 18.11
N SER A 20 0.47 4.79 17.60
CA SER A 20 0.86 3.40 17.38
C SER A 20 2.01 3.28 16.38
N PHE A 21 2.00 4.08 15.31
CA PHE A 21 3.07 4.10 14.31
C PHE A 21 4.37 4.76 14.81
N ARG A 22 4.32 5.65 15.80
CA ARG A 22 5.52 6.16 16.48
C ARG A 22 6.21 5.06 17.28
N SER A 23 5.43 4.18 17.89
CA SER A 23 5.97 3.05 18.66
C SER A 23 6.56 1.96 17.76
N LYS A 24 5.88 1.61 16.67
CA LYS A 24 6.35 0.60 15.70
C LYS A 24 5.66 0.78 14.35
N LEU A 25 6.42 0.85 13.26
CA LEU A 25 5.88 1.03 11.91
C LEU A 25 5.27 -0.26 11.36
N LEU A 26 5.98 -1.38 11.52
CA LEU A 26 5.64 -2.69 10.99
C LEU A 26 5.10 -3.58 12.09
N GLN A 27 3.77 -3.63 12.19
CA GLN A 27 3.07 -4.50 13.14
C GLN A 27 2.10 -5.41 12.37
N SER A 28 2.57 -6.60 12.04
CA SER A 28 1.90 -7.64 11.25
C SER A 28 0.54 -8.06 11.80
N ALA A 29 0.33 -7.94 13.12
CA ALA A 29 -0.98 -8.14 13.74
C ALA A 29 -2.09 -7.26 13.12
N TYR A 30 -1.77 -6.09 12.58
CA TYR A 30 -2.73 -5.18 11.93
C TYR A 30 -2.81 -5.33 10.41
N TRP A 31 -1.95 -6.14 9.79
CA TRP A 31 -2.01 -6.40 8.36
C TRP A 31 -3.25 -7.21 8.01
N ARG A 32 -3.87 -6.88 6.87
CA ARG A 32 -5.15 -7.43 6.43
C ARG A 32 -4.95 -8.27 5.18
N PRO A 33 -5.60 -9.45 5.07
CA PRO A 33 -5.62 -10.23 3.84
C PRO A 33 -6.43 -9.52 2.74
N GLY A 34 -6.45 -10.10 1.53
CA GLY A 34 -7.28 -9.61 0.43
C GLY A 34 -6.81 -8.28 -0.16
N LYS A 35 -5.51 -7.99 -0.03
CA LYS A 35 -4.82 -6.85 -0.65
C LYS A 35 -4.08 -7.29 -1.92
N ASP A 36 -3.58 -6.32 -2.70
CA ASP A 36 -2.95 -6.60 -3.98
C ASP A 36 -1.74 -7.52 -3.85
N PHE A 37 -0.88 -7.31 -2.86
CA PHE A 37 0.36 -8.06 -2.66
C PHE A 37 0.37 -8.82 -1.33
N GLY A 38 -0.80 -9.23 -0.84
CA GLY A 38 -0.89 -9.97 0.43
C GLY A 38 -0.84 -9.08 1.68
N GLU A 39 -0.63 -9.70 2.83
CA GLU A 39 -0.47 -9.00 4.10
C GLU A 39 0.86 -8.23 4.13
N GLY A 40 0.81 -6.97 4.55
CA GLY A 40 2.00 -6.13 4.59
C GLY A 40 1.70 -4.70 4.97
N PHE A 41 2.76 -3.92 5.15
CA PHE A 41 2.68 -2.47 5.30
C PHE A 41 2.80 -1.79 3.94
N TYR A 42 1.69 -1.20 3.49
CA TYR A 42 1.56 -0.62 2.15
C TYR A 42 1.95 0.85 2.16
N THR A 43 2.93 1.20 1.32
CA THR A 43 3.35 2.57 1.10
C THR A 43 3.36 2.91 -0.39
N THR A 44 3.59 4.17 -0.74
CA THR A 44 3.73 4.66 -2.11
C THR A 44 4.73 5.80 -2.16
N ILE A 45 5.34 6.07 -3.32
CA ILE A 45 6.21 7.24 -3.52
C ILE A 45 5.39 8.51 -3.84
N SER A 46 4.07 8.37 -4.04
CA SER A 46 3.17 9.47 -4.39
C SER A 46 2.35 9.93 -3.19
N ILE A 47 2.69 11.11 -2.65
CA ILE A 47 1.88 11.73 -1.58
C ILE A 47 0.42 11.93 -2.00
N ALA A 48 0.17 12.26 -3.27
CA ALA A 48 -1.19 12.42 -3.80
C ALA A 48 -1.99 11.12 -3.74
N GLN A 49 -1.34 9.98 -4.01
CA GLN A 49 -1.95 8.67 -3.88
C GLN A 49 -2.20 8.31 -2.41
N ALA A 50 -1.22 8.53 -1.52
CA ALA A 50 -1.40 8.31 -0.08
C ALA A 50 -2.54 9.16 0.51
N ARG A 51 -2.73 10.40 0.04
CA ARG A 51 -3.89 11.23 0.41
C ARG A 51 -5.22 10.60 0.00
N ARG A 52 -5.31 10.04 -1.22
CA ARG A 52 -6.52 9.31 -1.67
C ARG A 52 -6.78 8.09 -0.78
N TRP A 53 -5.73 7.33 -0.45
CA TRP A 53 -5.83 6.20 0.49
C TRP A 53 -6.31 6.66 1.86
N ALA A 54 -5.71 7.70 2.44
CA ALA A 54 -6.09 8.26 3.72
C ALA A 54 -7.57 8.68 3.78
N HIS A 55 -8.08 9.35 2.74
CA HIS A 55 -9.50 9.70 2.65
C HIS A 55 -10.41 8.48 2.59
N LYS A 56 -10.00 7.44 1.85
CA LYS A 56 -10.75 6.18 1.78
C LYS A 56 -10.76 5.49 3.15
N THR A 57 -9.61 5.34 3.79
CA THR A 57 -9.48 4.74 5.13
C THR A 57 -10.31 5.49 6.17
N ALA A 58 -10.26 6.82 6.18
CA ALA A 58 -11.07 7.66 7.05
C ALA A 58 -12.58 7.48 6.84
N LYS A 59 -13.04 7.34 5.58
CA LYS A 59 -14.45 7.09 5.27
C LYS A 59 -14.92 5.71 5.73
N GLU A 60 -14.03 4.73 5.74
CA GLU A 60 -14.30 3.36 6.21
C GLU A 60 -14.15 3.21 7.73
N ALA A 61 -13.58 4.21 8.42
CA ALA A 61 -13.44 4.23 9.87
C ALA A 61 -14.78 4.57 10.54
N TRP A 62 -15.17 3.75 11.51
CA TRP A 62 -16.44 3.85 12.23
C TRP A 62 -16.59 5.14 13.07
N ASP A 63 -15.47 5.73 13.47
CA ASP A 63 -15.39 6.93 14.32
C ASP A 63 -15.32 8.25 13.52
N GLY A 64 -15.37 8.18 12.19
CA GLY A 64 -15.16 9.37 11.34
C GLY A 64 -13.73 9.90 11.41
N GLY A 65 -12.74 9.00 11.61
CA GLY A 65 -11.33 9.32 11.75
C GLY A 65 -10.81 10.34 10.73
N LYS A 66 -9.90 11.22 11.16
CA LYS A 66 -9.32 12.24 10.28
C LYS A 66 -8.33 11.59 9.30
N PRO A 67 -8.42 11.84 7.97
CA PRO A 67 -7.43 11.35 7.02
C PRO A 67 -6.02 11.75 7.45
N CYS A 68 -5.10 10.80 7.46
CA CYS A 68 -3.71 11.00 7.83
C CYS A 68 -2.77 10.37 6.80
N VAL A 69 -1.69 11.05 6.47
CA VAL A 69 -0.62 10.49 5.63
C VAL A 69 0.67 10.48 6.44
N LEU A 70 1.23 9.30 6.70
CA LEU A 70 2.55 9.18 7.30
C LEU A 70 3.64 9.47 6.26
N VAL A 71 4.74 10.06 6.71
CA VAL A 71 5.97 10.25 5.95
C VAL A 71 7.01 9.31 6.54
N VAL A 72 7.41 8.31 5.76
CA VAL A 72 8.32 7.25 6.17
C VAL A 72 9.58 7.35 5.32
N GLU A 73 10.74 7.36 5.96
CA GLU A 73 12.03 7.23 5.29
C GLU A 73 12.46 5.77 5.22
N LEU A 74 12.91 5.32 4.05
CA LEU A 74 13.67 4.09 3.90
C LEU A 74 15.17 4.42 4.07
N SER A 75 15.68 4.24 5.28
CA SER A 75 17.02 4.71 5.68
C SER A 75 18.14 3.79 5.18
N SER A 76 17.84 2.52 4.96
CA SER A 76 18.80 1.51 4.50
C SER A 76 18.08 0.30 3.90
N ILE A 77 18.84 -0.59 3.25
CA ILE A 77 18.35 -1.85 2.69
C ILE A 77 19.11 -3.00 3.38
N PRO A 78 18.43 -4.03 3.92
CA PRO A 78 19.11 -5.17 4.52
C PRO A 78 19.94 -5.94 3.47
N GLY A 79 21.11 -6.42 3.90
CA GLY A 79 22.11 -7.06 3.05
C GLY A 79 21.81 -8.53 2.70
N ASP A 80 20.62 -8.84 2.20
CA ASP A 80 20.19 -10.19 1.79
C ASP A 80 18.76 -10.20 1.20
N ILE A 81 18.23 -9.02 0.84
CA ILE A 81 16.88 -8.90 0.31
C ILE A 81 16.93 -8.92 -1.21
N GLU A 82 16.11 -9.79 -1.79
CA GLU A 82 15.72 -9.73 -3.19
C GLU A 82 14.29 -9.16 -3.31
N PRO A 83 14.11 -7.93 -3.82
CA PRO A 83 12.78 -7.34 -3.98
C PRO A 83 12.01 -8.02 -5.12
N LEU A 84 10.73 -8.33 -4.90
CA LEU A 84 9.83 -8.70 -6.00
C LEU A 84 9.38 -7.43 -6.74
N LEU A 85 9.85 -7.26 -7.98
CA LEU A 85 9.65 -6.06 -8.79
C LEU A 85 8.69 -6.31 -9.95
N PHE A 86 7.58 -5.57 -9.99
CA PHE A 86 6.70 -5.47 -11.14
C PHE A 86 6.84 -4.07 -11.75
N LEU A 87 7.57 -3.94 -12.86
CA LEU A 87 7.84 -2.64 -13.50
C LEU A 87 6.62 -2.05 -14.23
N SER A 88 5.66 -2.90 -14.61
CA SER A 88 4.44 -2.51 -15.33
C SER A 88 3.35 -3.56 -15.12
N ASP A 89 2.15 -3.30 -15.65
CA ASP A 89 1.12 -4.33 -15.77
C ASP A 89 1.64 -5.51 -16.59
N SER A 90 1.44 -6.73 -16.09
CA SER A 90 1.83 -7.97 -16.78
C SER A 90 0.94 -9.13 -16.32
N PRO A 91 0.87 -10.23 -17.09
CA PRO A 91 0.17 -11.44 -16.64
C PRO A 91 0.69 -11.98 -15.31
N ALA A 92 2.01 -11.95 -15.07
CA ALA A 92 2.59 -12.39 -13.80
C ALA A 92 2.16 -11.50 -12.62
N TRP A 93 2.16 -10.18 -12.81
CA TRP A 93 1.63 -9.23 -11.81
C TRP A 93 0.15 -9.49 -11.53
N ALA A 94 -0.67 -9.66 -12.57
CA ALA A 94 -2.10 -9.88 -12.41
C ALA A 94 -2.42 -11.22 -11.74
N SER A 95 -1.67 -12.27 -12.05
CA SER A 95 -1.77 -13.57 -11.39
C SER A 95 -1.44 -13.47 -9.91
N PHE A 96 -0.35 -12.76 -9.58
CA PHE A 96 0.04 -12.48 -8.19
C PHE A 96 -1.04 -11.68 -7.46
N VAL A 97 -1.57 -10.61 -8.06
CA VAL A 97 -2.65 -9.83 -7.46
C VAL A 97 -3.90 -10.67 -7.25
N TYR A 98 -4.29 -11.47 -8.24
CA TYR A 98 -5.50 -12.29 -8.16
C TYR A 98 -5.39 -13.36 -7.08
N SER A 99 -4.23 -14.02 -6.94
CA SER A 99 -4.02 -15.04 -5.92
C SER A 99 -4.11 -14.48 -4.50
N HIS A 100 -3.54 -13.29 -4.25
CA HIS A 100 -3.57 -12.64 -2.93
C HIS A 100 -4.93 -12.02 -2.60
N ARG A 101 -5.60 -11.41 -3.60
CA ARG A 101 -6.94 -10.83 -3.42
C ARG A 101 -8.01 -11.87 -3.11
N LYS A 102 -7.82 -13.13 -3.51
CA LYS A 102 -8.72 -14.25 -3.15
C LYS A 102 -8.62 -14.65 -1.68
N GLN A 103 -7.53 -14.32 -1.00
CA GLN A 103 -7.36 -14.66 0.41
C GLN A 103 -8.22 -13.75 1.27
N ASN A 104 -9.00 -14.34 2.18
CA ASN A 104 -9.93 -13.63 3.04
C ASN A 104 -9.69 -13.88 4.54
N ALA A 105 -8.85 -14.86 4.89
CA ALA A 105 -8.44 -15.12 6.25
C ALA A 105 -7.01 -14.62 6.50
N LYS A 106 -6.75 -14.19 7.74
CA LYS A 106 -5.43 -13.73 8.14
C LYS A 106 -4.45 -14.91 8.19
N GLY A 107 -3.27 -14.75 7.59
CA GLY A 107 -2.25 -15.79 7.47
C GLY A 107 -2.41 -16.71 6.26
N ASP A 108 -3.49 -16.58 5.48
CA ASP A 108 -3.61 -17.29 4.20
C ASP A 108 -2.74 -16.59 3.15
N ASP A 109 -1.66 -17.26 2.76
CA ASP A 109 -0.69 -16.76 1.78
C ASP A 109 -0.53 -17.76 0.63
N PRO A 110 -0.74 -17.35 -0.65
CA PRO A 110 -0.55 -18.24 -1.78
C PRO A 110 0.94 -18.47 -2.14
N CYS A 111 1.86 -17.70 -1.56
CA CYS A 111 3.29 -17.86 -1.78
C CYS A 111 3.86 -18.99 -0.92
N ALA A 112 4.77 -19.79 -1.48
CA ALA A 112 5.55 -20.75 -0.69
C ALA A 112 6.47 -20.04 0.31
N VAL A 113 7.03 -18.90 -0.11
CA VAL A 113 7.76 -17.95 0.72
C VAL A 113 7.31 -16.56 0.28
N HIS A 114 6.70 -15.80 1.18
CA HIS A 114 6.26 -14.45 0.85
C HIS A 114 7.46 -13.50 0.70
N PRO A 115 7.51 -12.64 -0.34
CA PRO A 115 8.62 -11.70 -0.48
C PRO A 115 8.65 -10.68 0.67
N ASP A 116 9.84 -10.37 1.16
CA ASP A 116 10.02 -9.37 2.22
C ASP A 116 9.64 -7.95 1.76
N ILE A 117 9.82 -7.64 0.48
CA ILE A 117 9.39 -6.38 -0.14
C ILE A 117 8.87 -6.63 -1.56
N ILE A 118 7.73 -6.01 -1.88
CA ILE A 118 7.11 -6.03 -3.21
C ILE A 118 6.94 -4.60 -3.70
N ILE A 119 7.38 -4.34 -4.94
CA ILE A 119 7.24 -3.04 -5.58
C ILE A 119 6.52 -3.24 -6.91
N GLY A 120 5.41 -2.53 -7.11
CA GLY A 120 4.64 -2.69 -8.34
C GLY A 120 3.54 -1.66 -8.55
N PRO A 121 2.87 -1.69 -9.71
CA PRO A 121 1.73 -0.82 -9.98
C PRO A 121 0.55 -1.19 -9.09
N MET A 122 -0.32 -0.21 -8.83
CA MET A 122 -1.63 -0.47 -8.24
C MET A 122 -2.55 -1.19 -9.21
N ALA A 123 -3.35 -2.12 -8.71
CA ALA A 123 -4.51 -2.60 -9.45
C ALA A 123 -5.62 -1.53 -9.35
N ASP A 124 -5.92 -0.88 -10.48
CA ASP A 124 -7.06 0.03 -10.58
C ASP A 124 -8.35 -0.75 -10.85
N ASN A 125 -9.49 -0.06 -10.74
CA ASN A 125 -10.84 -0.58 -10.58
C ASN A 125 -11.11 -1.14 -9.17
N ASP A 126 -12.39 -1.38 -8.86
CA ASP A 126 -12.81 -2.01 -7.62
C ASP A 126 -12.37 -3.48 -7.63
N THR A 127 -11.06 -3.71 -7.44
CA THR A 127 -10.40 -5.02 -7.56
C THR A 127 -11.11 -6.07 -6.72
N GLY A 128 -11.62 -5.69 -5.55
CA GLY A 128 -12.43 -6.56 -4.70
C GLY A 128 -13.70 -7.05 -5.41
N LYS A 129 -14.47 -6.15 -6.04
CA LYS A 129 -15.65 -6.54 -6.84
C LYS A 129 -15.28 -7.40 -8.05
N ILE A 130 -14.19 -7.09 -8.75
CA ILE A 130 -13.75 -7.87 -9.91
C ILE A 130 -13.36 -9.28 -9.46
N VAL A 131 -12.59 -9.42 -8.38
CA VAL A 131 -12.20 -10.71 -7.81
C VAL A 131 -13.42 -11.50 -7.39
N HIS A 132 -14.37 -10.88 -6.69
CA HIS A 132 -15.61 -11.52 -6.27
C HIS A 132 -16.40 -12.08 -7.46
N LYS A 133 -16.55 -11.27 -8.52
CA LYS A 133 -17.18 -11.70 -9.78
C LYS A 133 -16.39 -12.83 -10.45
N GLY A 134 -15.07 -12.75 -10.47
CA GLY A 134 -14.20 -13.77 -11.04
C GLY A 134 -14.37 -15.12 -10.33
N VAL A 135 -14.38 -15.13 -9.00
CA VAL A 135 -14.62 -16.33 -8.18
C VAL A 135 -16.00 -16.92 -8.46
N GLN A 136 -17.06 -16.10 -8.43
CA GLN A 136 -18.43 -16.56 -8.70
C GLN A 136 -18.59 -17.18 -10.10
N LEU A 137 -17.95 -16.57 -11.10
CA LEU A 137 -18.02 -17.01 -12.50
C LEU A 137 -16.93 -18.02 -12.88
N LYS A 138 -16.14 -18.52 -11.90
CA LYS A 138 -15.01 -19.45 -12.11
C LYS A 138 -14.03 -18.97 -13.19
N LYS A 139 -13.66 -17.70 -13.14
CA LYS A 139 -12.72 -17.06 -14.06
C LYS A 139 -11.28 -17.15 -13.56
N ASP A 140 -10.37 -17.21 -14.52
CA ASP A 140 -8.93 -17.27 -14.31
C ASP A 140 -8.30 -15.87 -14.17
N ASP A 141 -6.98 -15.86 -13.94
CA ASP A 141 -6.15 -14.66 -13.85
C ASP A 141 -6.04 -13.91 -15.19
N HIS A 142 -6.13 -14.60 -16.33
CA HIS A 142 -6.21 -13.96 -17.65
C HIS A 142 -7.47 -13.08 -17.77
N TRP A 143 -8.64 -13.61 -17.42
CA TRP A 143 -9.86 -12.81 -17.38
C TRP A 143 -9.72 -11.63 -16.41
N PHE A 144 -9.16 -11.87 -15.22
CA PHE A 144 -8.93 -10.82 -14.23
C PHE A 144 -8.02 -9.71 -14.76
N TYR A 145 -6.90 -10.07 -15.40
CA TYR A 145 -5.97 -9.15 -16.03
C TYR A 145 -6.66 -8.24 -17.06
N ASP A 146 -7.51 -8.82 -17.92
CA ASP A 146 -8.29 -8.05 -18.88
C ASP A 146 -9.26 -7.07 -18.20
N GLN A 147 -9.85 -7.43 -17.05
CA GLN A 147 -10.75 -6.54 -16.32
C GLN A 147 -10.05 -5.37 -15.64
N ILE A 148 -8.83 -5.57 -15.11
CA ILE A 148 -8.12 -4.53 -14.35
C ILE A 148 -7.23 -3.65 -15.23
N THR A 149 -6.93 -4.07 -16.46
CA THR A 149 -6.12 -3.27 -17.41
C THR A 149 -6.93 -2.57 -18.47
N ARG A 150 -8.27 -2.68 -18.44
CA ARG A 150 -9.15 -2.04 -19.43
C ARG A 150 -10.21 -1.18 -18.74
N SER A 151 -10.50 -0.04 -19.34
CA SER A 151 -11.65 0.80 -18.99
C SER A 151 -12.98 0.13 -19.40
N GLN A 152 -14.09 0.65 -18.91
CA GLN A 152 -15.44 0.23 -19.34
C GLN A 152 -15.66 0.33 -20.87
N LYS A 153 -14.92 1.22 -21.55
CA LYS A 153 -14.95 1.38 -23.02
C LYS A 153 -13.93 0.50 -23.75
N GLY A 154 -13.32 -0.47 -23.07
CA GLY A 154 -12.34 -1.42 -23.62
C GLY A 154 -10.93 -0.86 -23.86
N ARG A 155 -10.69 0.42 -23.60
CA ARG A 155 -9.35 1.04 -23.75
C ARG A 155 -8.41 0.55 -22.67
N LYS A 156 -7.17 0.20 -23.05
CA LYS A 156 -6.10 -0.15 -22.10
C LYS A 156 -5.85 1.03 -21.15
N LEU A 157 -5.80 0.75 -19.85
CA LEU A 157 -5.41 1.71 -18.83
C LEU A 157 -3.89 1.89 -18.85
N ASP A 158 -3.46 3.11 -18.54
CA ASP A 158 -2.05 3.45 -18.43
C ASP A 158 -1.58 3.10 -17.03
N ALA A 159 -0.77 2.04 -16.90
CA ALA A 159 -0.23 1.58 -15.62
C ALA A 159 0.53 2.69 -14.87
N LEU A 160 1.17 3.63 -15.59
CA LEU A 160 1.89 4.74 -14.98
C LEU A 160 0.94 5.72 -14.27
N LYS A 161 -0.34 5.77 -14.67
CA LYS A 161 -1.36 6.62 -14.04
C LYS A 161 -2.02 5.98 -12.83
N LEU A 162 -1.93 4.66 -12.68
CA LEU A 162 -2.51 3.94 -11.54
C LEU A 162 -1.73 4.22 -10.25
N GLY A 163 -0.46 4.59 -10.40
CA GLY A 163 0.47 4.79 -9.30
C GLY A 163 1.11 3.47 -8.88
N ASN A 164 1.85 3.50 -7.78
CA ASN A 164 2.69 2.39 -7.35
C ASN A 164 2.47 2.06 -5.87
N GLN A 165 2.91 0.87 -5.49
CA GLN A 165 2.94 0.38 -4.13
C GLN A 165 4.35 -0.11 -3.83
N VAL A 166 4.83 0.22 -2.64
CA VAL A 166 6.01 -0.37 -2.01
C VAL A 166 5.50 -1.03 -0.73
N VAL A 167 5.50 -2.36 -0.71
CA VAL A 167 4.87 -3.16 0.34
C VAL A 167 5.96 -3.91 1.09
N PHE A 168 6.03 -3.69 2.40
CA PHE A 168 6.89 -4.44 3.30
C PHE A 168 6.09 -5.63 3.84
N GLY A 169 6.43 -6.83 3.38
CA GLY A 169 5.77 -8.09 3.75
C GLY A 169 6.33 -8.73 5.01
N SER A 170 7.32 -8.10 5.65
CA SER A 170 8.03 -8.65 6.81
C SER A 170 8.46 -7.56 7.79
N GLU A 171 8.29 -7.82 9.10
CA GLU A 171 8.68 -6.88 10.16
C GLU A 171 10.20 -6.71 10.28
N ARG A 172 11.00 -7.55 9.61
CA ARG A 172 12.47 -7.42 9.57
C ARG A 172 12.95 -6.08 9.01
N TRP A 173 12.08 -5.36 8.29
CA TRP A 173 12.34 -4.02 7.76
C TRP A 173 12.21 -2.90 8.79
N GLU A 174 11.75 -3.18 10.01
CA GLU A 174 11.46 -2.14 11.01
C GLU A 174 12.66 -1.22 11.27
N SER A 175 13.86 -1.80 11.47
CA SER A 175 15.09 -1.02 11.70
C SER A 175 15.59 -0.24 10.49
N HIS A 176 14.97 -0.42 9.34
CA HIS A 176 15.31 0.22 8.07
C HIS A 176 14.30 1.31 7.68
N LEU A 177 13.25 1.50 8.50
CA LEU A 177 12.21 2.50 8.28
C LEU A 177 12.21 3.51 9.43
N VAL A 178 12.07 4.78 9.09
CA VAL A 178 12.00 5.87 10.07
C VAL A 178 10.74 6.67 9.82
N LEU A 179 9.88 6.83 10.83
CA LEU A 179 8.75 7.75 10.74
C LEU A 179 9.30 9.17 10.90
N LEU A 180 9.24 9.98 9.84
CA LEU A 180 9.70 11.37 9.87
C LEU A 180 8.60 12.34 10.33
N GLY A 181 7.34 12.01 10.06
CA GLY A 181 6.22 12.87 10.41
C GLY A 181 4.93 12.42 9.77
N TYR A 182 3.92 13.27 9.80
CA TYR A 182 2.61 12.95 9.28
C TYR A 182 1.84 14.21 8.86
N TYR A 183 0.90 14.05 7.93
CA TYR A 183 -0.05 15.09 7.55
C TYR A 183 -1.45 14.68 8.00
N ILE A 184 -2.15 15.49 8.80
CA ILE A 184 -3.57 15.27 9.14
C ILE A 184 -4.44 16.25 8.38
N TYR A 185 -5.49 15.74 7.74
CA TYR A 185 -6.50 16.56 7.09
C TYR A 185 -7.52 17.08 8.10
N THR A 186 -7.66 18.39 8.20
CA THR A 186 -8.62 19.06 9.08
C THR A 186 -9.06 20.38 8.47
N ARG A 187 -10.37 20.68 8.55
CA ARG A 187 -10.96 21.95 8.07
C ARG A 187 -10.52 22.32 6.64
N GLY A 188 -10.50 21.36 5.72
CA GLY A 188 -10.20 21.62 4.31
C GLY A 188 -8.72 21.56 3.92
N ARG A 189 -7.80 21.38 4.86
CA ARG A 189 -6.34 21.46 4.62
C ARG A 189 -5.55 20.35 5.31
N TRP A 190 -4.35 20.08 4.79
CA TRP A 190 -3.39 19.16 5.40
C TRP A 190 -2.45 19.94 6.34
N LEU A 191 -2.34 19.51 7.58
CA LEU A 191 -1.40 20.07 8.57
C LEU A 191 -0.30 19.05 8.86
N TYR A 192 0.95 19.49 8.86
CA TYR A 192 2.09 18.62 9.12
C TYR A 192 2.41 18.57 10.63
N GLY A 193 2.70 17.38 11.15
CA GLY A 193 3.26 17.17 12.47
C GLY A 193 4.57 16.39 12.37
N ASP A 194 5.53 16.78 13.19
CA ASP A 194 6.84 16.12 13.27
C ASP A 194 6.73 14.82 14.09
N ALA A 195 7.47 13.79 13.70
CA ALA A 195 7.55 12.55 14.46
C ALA A 195 8.64 12.59 15.56
N GLY A 196 9.57 13.55 15.52
CA GLY A 196 10.58 13.75 16.55
C GLY A 196 10.17 14.69 17.69
N ASP A 197 9.11 15.48 17.50
CA ASP A 197 8.72 16.55 18.43
C ASP A 197 7.30 16.30 18.99
N GLU A 198 7.18 16.16 20.32
CA GLU A 198 5.87 16.08 21.01
C GLU A 198 5.12 17.42 20.98
N SER A 199 5.82 18.50 20.61
CA SER A 199 5.28 19.86 20.51
C SER A 199 5.36 20.40 19.08
N GLU A 200 4.22 20.85 18.55
CA GLU A 200 4.02 21.64 17.32
C GLU A 200 3.70 20.90 16.01
N ILE A 201 2.42 20.92 15.68
CA ILE A 201 1.92 20.79 14.30
C ILE A 201 2.34 22.07 13.54
N LYS A 202 3.38 21.97 12.70
CA LYS A 202 3.81 23.08 11.82
C LYS A 202 2.79 23.30 10.71
N ARG A 203 2.33 24.55 10.58
CA ARG A 203 1.41 24.97 9.51
C ARG A 203 2.21 25.04 8.20
N VAL A 204 1.77 24.30 7.18
CA VAL A 204 2.25 24.40 5.79
C VAL A 204 1.15 25.05 4.96
#